data_AF-G7WQ12-F1
#
_entry.id   AF-G7WQ12-F1
#
_cell.length_a   1.000
_cell.length_b   1.000
_cell.length_c   1.000
_cell.angle_alpha   90.00
_cell.angle_beta   90.00
_cell.angle_gamma   90.00
#
_symmetry.space_group_name_H-M   'P 1'
#
loop_
_entity.id
_entity.type
_entity.pdbx_description
1 polymer ?
#
loop_
_entity_poly.entity_id
_entity_poly.type
_entity_poly.pdbx_seq_one_letter_code
_entity_poly.pdbx_strand_id
1 'polypeptide(L)'
;MLGVVDGCLPKDAAGEFVAGGERSDVVHDLLAHLAEEMIRMNREKQEEIRGFLLWLSDYTGARIDDLSNKTKVSAYYEIELSELLGVLKKNRGKLACDPSRRAFGEDLRREYSASMEKLAPLIARIGEVDRLIDAIVFRLYGLTEAEIAIVEGSLS
;
A
#
# COMPACT_ATOMS: atom_id res chain seq x y z
N MET A 1 12.73 -2.16 20.94
CA MET A 1 13.35 -1.16 20.04
C MET A 1 12.69 0.23 20.22
N LEU A 2 12.34 0.62 21.46
CA LEU A 2 11.67 1.88 21.80
C LEU A 2 12.58 2.87 22.57
N GLY A 3 13.74 2.42 23.08
CA GLY A 3 14.60 3.22 23.95
C GLY A 3 15.48 4.25 23.25
N VAL A 4 15.63 4.21 21.92
CA VAL A 4 16.45 5.18 21.19
C VAL A 4 15.70 6.50 20.99
N VAL A 5 14.37 6.48 21.04
CA VAL A 5 13.52 7.66 20.79
C VAL A 5 13.34 8.51 22.07
N ASP A 6 13.37 7.89 23.24
CA ASP A 6 13.21 8.58 24.54
C ASP A 6 14.38 9.51 24.89
N GLY A 7 15.59 9.23 24.39
CA GLY A 7 16.76 10.09 24.61
C GLY A 7 16.78 11.38 23.77
N CYS A 8 15.86 11.51 22.80
CA CYS A 8 15.93 12.55 21.78
C CYS A 8 14.93 13.70 22.01
N LEU A 9 14.05 13.63 23.02
CA LEU A 9 12.99 14.61 23.24
C LEU A 9 13.26 15.47 24.49
N PRO A 10 13.35 16.81 24.36
CA PRO A 10 13.61 17.67 25.50
C PRO A 10 12.30 17.96 26.23
N LYS A 11 12.32 17.78 27.54
CA LYS A 11 11.25 18.18 28.46
C LYS A 11 11.76 19.36 29.28
N ASP A 12 10.92 20.34 29.55
CA ASP A 12 11.25 21.37 30.53
C ASP A 12 11.25 20.81 31.96
N ALA A 13 11.54 21.68 32.92
CA ALA A 13 11.54 21.34 34.35
C ALA A 13 10.16 20.90 34.88
N ALA A 14 9.07 21.10 34.13
CA ALA A 14 7.72 20.64 34.43
C ALA A 14 7.33 19.35 33.69
N GLY A 15 8.18 18.84 32.79
CA GLY A 15 7.89 17.66 31.97
C GLY A 15 7.17 17.97 30.65
N GLU A 16 7.00 19.25 30.31
CA GLU A 16 6.31 19.75 29.13
C GLU A 16 7.28 19.90 27.94
N PHE A 17 6.80 19.72 26.71
CA PHE A 17 7.66 19.77 25.52
C PHE A 17 8.01 21.22 25.18
N VAL A 18 9.31 21.55 25.22
CA VAL A 18 9.78 22.86 24.78
C VAL A 18 9.91 22.87 23.26
N ALA A 19 9.02 23.59 22.60
CA ALA A 19 9.13 23.92 21.17
C ALA A 19 10.28 24.93 20.95
N GLY A 20 11.52 24.50 21.14
CA GLY A 20 12.70 25.19 20.65
C GLY A 20 12.86 24.92 19.15
N GLY A 21 12.88 25.98 18.34
CA GLY A 21 12.77 25.92 16.86
C GLY A 21 13.64 24.88 16.15
N GLU A 22 14.84 24.59 16.65
CA GLU A 22 15.79 23.69 16.00
C GLU A 22 15.38 22.20 16.00
N ARG A 23 14.54 21.71 16.94
CA ARG A 23 14.06 20.30 16.92
C ARG A 23 12.75 20.12 16.15
N SER A 24 11.96 21.18 15.97
CA SER A 24 10.80 21.17 15.06
C SER A 24 11.26 20.92 13.63
N ASP A 25 12.37 21.56 13.23
CA ASP A 25 12.94 21.41 11.89
C ASP A 25 13.38 19.97 11.61
N VAL A 26 14.02 19.30 12.56
CA VAL A 26 14.41 17.87 12.40
C VAL A 26 13.21 16.95 12.21
N VAL A 27 12.09 17.22 12.89
CA VAL A 27 10.86 16.43 12.72
C VAL A 27 10.19 16.75 11.39
N HIS A 28 10.18 18.01 10.96
CA HIS A 28 9.68 18.38 9.64
C HIS A 28 10.51 17.76 8.51
N ASP A 29 11.84 17.75 8.63
CA ASP A 29 12.75 17.12 7.67
C ASP A 29 12.51 15.60 7.60
N LEU A 30 12.31 14.95 8.75
CA LEU A 30 11.97 13.53 8.80
C LEU A 30 10.60 13.25 8.13
N LEU A 31 9.58 14.06 8.43
CA LEU A 31 8.26 13.91 7.80
C LEU A 31 8.31 14.15 6.29
N ALA A 32 9.08 15.13 5.84
CA ALA A 32 9.31 15.39 4.42
C ALA A 32 9.99 14.18 3.76
N HIS A 33 11.04 13.64 4.38
CA HIS A 33 11.70 12.43 3.89
C HIS A 33 10.74 11.24 3.80
N LEU A 34 9.95 10.98 4.85
CA LEU A 34 8.97 9.88 4.84
C LEU A 34 7.88 10.07 3.78
N ALA A 35 7.44 11.31 3.54
CA ALA A 35 6.49 11.63 2.48
C ALA A 35 7.08 11.39 1.09
N GLU A 36 8.35 11.76 0.86
CA GLU A 36 9.06 11.46 -0.39
C GLU A 36 9.18 9.94 -0.61
N GLU A 37 9.54 9.19 0.43
CA GLU A 37 9.60 7.72 0.37
C GLU A 37 8.23 7.12 0.03
N MET A 38 7.14 7.63 0.64
CA MET A 38 5.77 7.22 0.33
C MET A 38 5.40 7.49 -1.12
N ILE A 39 5.75 8.66 -1.66
CA ILE A 39 5.50 9.00 -3.06
C ILE A 39 6.26 8.03 -3.97
N ARG A 40 7.53 7.76 -3.67
CA ARG A 40 8.37 6.85 -4.46
C ARG A 40 7.79 5.43 -4.47
N MET A 41 7.54 4.85 -3.30
CA MET A 41 7.00 3.50 -3.17
C MET A 41 5.61 3.37 -3.78
N ASN A 42 4.74 4.38 -3.63
CA ASN A 42 3.45 4.37 -4.30
C ASN A 42 3.58 4.43 -5.82
N ARG A 43 4.54 5.21 -6.36
CA ARG A 43 4.81 5.20 -7.80
C ARG A 43 5.25 3.81 -8.27
N GLU A 44 6.19 3.18 -7.58
CA GLU A 44 6.66 1.81 -7.89
C GLU A 44 5.51 0.79 -7.84
N LYS A 45 4.69 0.83 -6.78
CA LYS A 45 3.48 0.00 -6.65
C LYS A 45 2.55 0.20 -7.86
N GLN A 46 2.27 1.44 -8.23
CA GLN A 46 1.38 1.75 -9.36
C GLN A 46 1.96 1.37 -10.71
N GLU A 47 3.29 1.40 -10.88
CA GLU A 47 3.97 0.95 -12.09
C GLU A 47 3.84 -0.57 -12.27
N GLU A 48 4.08 -1.34 -11.20
CA GLU A 48 3.93 -2.80 -11.23
C GLU A 48 2.48 -3.22 -11.50
N ILE A 49 1.50 -2.57 -10.84
CA ILE A 49 0.06 -2.80 -11.10
C ILE A 49 -0.27 -2.52 -12.57
N ARG A 50 0.18 -1.39 -13.11
CA ARG A 50 -0.04 -1.04 -14.52
C ARG A 50 0.59 -2.06 -15.46
N GLY A 51 1.79 -2.54 -15.15
CA GLY A 51 2.48 -3.58 -15.90
C GLY A 51 1.69 -4.88 -15.96
N PHE A 52 1.21 -5.37 -14.81
CA PHE A 52 0.39 -6.57 -14.76
C PHE A 52 -0.94 -6.42 -15.52
N LEU A 53 -1.64 -5.28 -15.35
CA LEU A 53 -2.92 -5.06 -16.03
C LEU A 53 -2.77 -4.92 -17.55
N LEU A 54 -1.68 -4.30 -18.01
CA LEU A 54 -1.35 -4.24 -19.42
C LEU A 54 -1.09 -5.64 -19.97
N TRP A 55 -0.22 -6.40 -19.30
CA TRP A 55 0.05 -7.79 -19.66
C TRP A 55 -1.25 -8.63 -19.71
N LEU A 56 -2.13 -8.50 -18.71
CA LEU A 56 -3.38 -9.23 -18.67
C LEU A 56 -4.32 -8.83 -19.82
N SER A 57 -4.37 -7.55 -20.17
CA SER A 57 -5.13 -7.05 -21.30
C SER A 57 -4.64 -7.65 -22.62
N ASP A 58 -3.32 -7.68 -22.83
CA ASP A 58 -2.70 -8.24 -24.02
C ASP A 58 -2.88 -9.76 -24.09
N TYR A 59 -2.70 -10.43 -22.95
CA TYR A 59 -2.83 -11.88 -22.82
C TYR A 59 -4.25 -12.37 -23.08
N THR A 60 -5.24 -11.62 -22.57
CA THR A 60 -6.66 -11.98 -22.72
C THR A 60 -7.31 -11.44 -24.00
N GLY A 61 -6.66 -10.47 -24.65
CA GLY A 61 -7.21 -9.74 -25.79
C GLY A 61 -8.40 -8.85 -25.43
N ALA A 62 -8.59 -8.51 -24.16
CA ALA A 62 -9.73 -7.75 -23.66
C ALA A 62 -9.27 -6.58 -22.79
N ARG A 63 -9.87 -5.40 -22.98
CA ARG A 63 -9.58 -4.24 -22.12
C ARG A 63 -10.15 -4.50 -20.73
N ILE A 64 -9.39 -4.14 -19.70
CA ILE A 64 -9.85 -4.25 -18.30
C ILE A 64 -11.16 -3.50 -18.06
N ASP A 65 -11.34 -2.34 -18.72
CA ASP A 65 -12.56 -1.54 -18.61
C ASP A 65 -13.83 -2.21 -19.15
N ASP A 66 -13.68 -3.17 -20.05
CA ASP A 66 -14.80 -3.89 -20.66
C ASP A 66 -15.21 -5.10 -19.82
N LEU A 67 -14.39 -5.51 -18.84
CA LEU A 67 -14.65 -6.65 -17.98
C LEU A 67 -15.69 -6.32 -16.91
N SER A 68 -16.59 -7.27 -16.66
CA SER A 68 -17.45 -7.23 -15.48
C SER A 68 -16.58 -7.40 -14.23
N ASN A 69 -16.87 -6.64 -13.17
CA ASN A 69 -16.05 -6.53 -11.95
C ASN A 69 -14.64 -5.95 -12.21
N LYS A 70 -14.50 -5.01 -13.13
CA LYS A 70 -13.21 -4.36 -13.45
C LYS A 70 -12.46 -3.83 -12.23
N THR A 71 -13.14 -3.25 -11.24
CA THR A 71 -12.50 -2.76 -10.01
C THR A 71 -11.78 -3.90 -9.27
N LYS A 72 -12.37 -5.10 -9.24
CA LYS A 72 -11.76 -6.28 -8.63
C LYS A 72 -10.57 -6.81 -9.44
N VAL A 73 -10.60 -6.67 -10.76
CA VAL A 73 -9.45 -6.99 -11.63
C VAL A 73 -8.33 -5.96 -11.44
N SER A 74 -8.66 -4.67 -11.35
CA SER A 74 -7.69 -3.60 -11.09
C SER A 74 -7.04 -3.71 -9.71
N ALA A 75 -7.78 -4.20 -8.72
CA ALA A 75 -7.31 -4.50 -7.37
C ALA A 75 -6.91 -5.98 -7.20
N TYR A 76 -6.32 -6.61 -8.23
CA TYR A 76 -5.94 -8.02 -8.18
C TYR A 76 -5.01 -8.38 -7.02
N TYR A 77 -4.20 -7.41 -6.56
CA TYR A 77 -3.25 -7.57 -5.47
C TYR A 77 -3.92 -7.67 -4.09
N GLU A 78 -5.23 -7.45 -4.00
CA GLU A 78 -6.03 -7.56 -2.77
C GLU A 78 -6.83 -8.87 -2.70
N ILE A 79 -6.72 -9.74 -3.72
CA ILE A 79 -7.55 -10.94 -3.85
C ILE A 79 -6.69 -12.14 -4.20
N GLU A 80 -7.21 -13.35 -3.97
CA GLU A 80 -6.51 -14.57 -4.36
C GLU A 80 -6.55 -14.81 -5.87
N LEU A 81 -5.51 -15.49 -6.39
CA LEU A 81 -5.43 -15.89 -7.80
C LEU A 81 -6.69 -16.65 -8.27
N SER A 82 -7.25 -17.49 -7.40
CA SER A 82 -8.46 -18.27 -7.69
C SER A 82 -9.67 -17.37 -7.94
N GLU A 83 -9.77 -16.26 -7.22
CA GLU A 83 -10.83 -15.26 -7.38
C GLU A 83 -10.65 -14.48 -8.68
N LEU A 84 -9.42 -14.05 -8.98
CA LEU A 84 -9.10 -13.39 -10.25
C LEU A 84 -9.46 -14.29 -11.44
N LEU A 85 -9.02 -15.56 -11.41
CA LEU A 85 -9.37 -16.54 -12.43
C LEU A 85 -10.89 -16.75 -12.52
N GLY A 86 -11.60 -16.73 -11.39
CA GLY A 86 -13.07 -16.78 -11.35
C GLY A 86 -13.72 -15.60 -12.07
N VAL A 87 -13.19 -14.39 -11.90
CA VAL A 87 -13.66 -13.19 -12.62
C VAL A 87 -13.40 -13.31 -14.13
N LEU A 88 -12.22 -13.80 -14.52
CA LEU A 88 -11.88 -13.99 -15.94
C LEU A 88 -12.77 -15.05 -16.60
N LYS A 89 -13.05 -16.16 -15.92
CA LYS A 89 -13.98 -17.21 -16.41
C LYS A 89 -15.40 -16.68 -16.61
N LYS A 90 -15.89 -15.82 -15.71
CA LYS A 90 -17.20 -15.15 -15.87
C LYS A 90 -17.23 -14.24 -17.10
N ASN A 91 -16.08 -13.70 -17.49
CA ASN A 91 -15.92 -12.83 -18.66
C ASN A 91 -15.51 -13.58 -19.93
N ARG A 92 -15.51 -14.93 -19.97
CA ARG A 92 -15.00 -15.74 -21.11
C ARG A 92 -15.50 -15.31 -22.49
N GLY A 93 -16.73 -14.81 -22.61
CA GLY A 93 -17.30 -14.38 -23.89
C GLY A 93 -16.72 -13.07 -24.43
N LYS A 94 -15.97 -12.33 -23.60
CA LYS A 94 -15.27 -11.09 -23.95
C LYS A 94 -13.79 -11.31 -24.22
N LEU A 95 -13.26 -12.49 -23.91
CA LEU A 95 -11.83 -12.81 -24.02
C LEU A 95 -11.55 -13.47 -25.37
N ALA A 96 -10.39 -13.17 -25.95
CA ALA A 96 -9.91 -13.82 -27.17
C ALA A 96 -9.43 -15.27 -26.91
N CYS A 97 -9.09 -15.59 -25.66
CA CYS A 97 -8.61 -16.91 -25.23
C CYS A 97 -9.55 -17.57 -24.22
N ASP A 98 -9.55 -18.90 -24.15
CA ASP A 98 -10.37 -19.64 -23.19
C ASP A 98 -9.70 -19.71 -21.79
N PRO A 99 -10.26 -19.05 -20.76
CA PRO A 99 -9.73 -19.03 -19.40
C PRO A 99 -9.88 -20.36 -18.65
N SER A 100 -10.54 -21.35 -19.26
CA SER A 100 -10.69 -22.70 -18.69
C SER A 100 -9.52 -23.62 -19.07
N ARG A 101 -8.68 -23.22 -20.03
CA ARG A 101 -7.52 -24.01 -20.46
C ARG A 101 -6.47 -24.03 -19.35
N ARG A 102 -5.82 -25.19 -19.19
CA ARG A 102 -4.74 -25.36 -18.23
C ARG A 102 -3.59 -24.37 -18.44
N ALA A 103 -3.13 -24.23 -19.70
CA ALA A 103 -2.07 -23.29 -20.06
C ALA A 103 -2.40 -21.84 -19.63
N PHE A 104 -3.67 -21.44 -19.77
CA PHE A 104 -4.14 -20.13 -19.31
C PHE A 104 -3.92 -19.92 -17.81
N GLY A 105 -4.33 -20.91 -17.02
CA GLY A 105 -4.13 -20.85 -15.57
C GLY A 105 -2.66 -20.89 -15.14
N GLU A 106 -1.80 -21.58 -15.89
CA GLU A 106 -0.36 -21.66 -15.61
C GLU A 106 0.35 -20.33 -15.92
N ASP A 107 0.07 -19.71 -17.08
CA ASP A 107 0.60 -18.39 -17.42
C ASP A 107 0.11 -17.31 -16.45
N LEU A 108 -1.20 -17.29 -16.16
CA LEU A 108 -1.78 -16.34 -15.21
C LEU A 108 -1.15 -16.50 -13.83
N ARG A 109 -0.96 -17.73 -13.35
CA ARG A 109 -0.31 -17.99 -12.07
C ARG A 109 1.11 -17.44 -12.05
N ARG A 110 1.89 -17.70 -13.10
CA ARG A 110 3.29 -17.26 -13.18
C ARG A 110 3.40 -15.74 -13.07
N GLU A 111 2.64 -15.01 -13.89
CA GLU A 111 2.72 -13.54 -13.89
C GLU A 111 2.11 -12.93 -12.64
N TYR A 112 1.01 -13.50 -12.13
CA TYR A 112 0.43 -13.10 -10.86
C TYR A 112 1.43 -13.26 -9.71
N SER A 113 2.07 -14.43 -9.61
CA SER A 113 3.08 -14.68 -8.56
C SER A 113 4.27 -13.74 -8.69
N ALA A 114 4.81 -13.54 -9.90
CA ALA A 114 5.91 -12.63 -10.13
C ALA A 114 5.57 -11.18 -9.75
N SER A 115 4.33 -10.74 -10.00
CA SER A 115 3.87 -9.42 -9.62
C SER A 115 3.70 -9.29 -8.10
N MET A 116 3.09 -10.29 -7.46
CA MET A 116 2.91 -10.32 -6.01
C MET A 116 4.22 -10.38 -5.23
N GLU A 117 5.26 -11.04 -5.75
CA GLU A 117 6.60 -11.06 -5.16
C GLU A 117 7.20 -9.64 -5.04
N LYS A 118 6.85 -8.74 -5.96
CA LYS A 118 7.27 -7.33 -5.91
C LYS A 118 6.32 -6.47 -5.08
N LEU A 119 5.02 -6.68 -5.23
CA LEU A 119 4.00 -5.86 -4.56
C LEU A 119 3.91 -6.13 -3.06
N ALA A 120 4.05 -7.37 -2.61
CA ALA A 120 3.94 -7.73 -1.20
C ALA A 120 4.91 -6.94 -0.30
N PRO A 121 6.23 -6.90 -0.57
CA PRO A 121 7.14 -6.11 0.26
C PRO A 121 6.87 -4.61 0.16
N LEU A 122 6.49 -4.08 -1.02
CA LEU A 122 6.16 -2.67 -1.19
C LEU A 122 4.92 -2.27 -0.38
N ILE A 123 3.84 -3.05 -0.43
CA ILE A 123 2.61 -2.81 0.32
C ILE A 123 2.88 -2.86 1.82
N ALA A 124 3.64 -3.86 2.28
CA ALA A 124 4.03 -3.97 3.67
C ALA A 124 4.82 -2.74 4.13
N ARG A 125 5.79 -2.30 3.34
CA ARG A 125 6.63 -1.14 3.66
C ARG A 125 5.84 0.18 3.67
N ILE A 126 4.95 0.37 2.70
CA ILE A 126 4.04 1.51 2.67
C ILE A 126 3.22 1.56 3.97
N GLY A 127 2.63 0.44 4.39
CA GLY A 127 1.86 0.37 5.63
C GLY A 127 2.71 0.60 6.89
N GLU A 128 3.99 0.22 6.90
CA GLU A 128 4.90 0.55 8.00
C GLU A 128 5.20 2.05 8.09
N VAL A 129 5.45 2.69 6.96
CA VAL A 129 5.75 4.13 6.91
C VAL A 129 4.52 4.95 7.27
N ASP A 130 3.34 4.53 6.82
CA ASP A 130 2.05 5.14 7.19
C ASP A 130 1.85 5.16 8.72
N ARG A 131 1.98 4.01 9.37
CA ARG A 131 1.92 3.91 10.85
C ARG A 131 3.01 4.73 11.55
N LEU A 132 4.20 4.83 10.96
CA LEU A 132 5.28 5.64 11.51
C LEU A 132 4.93 7.14 11.44
N ILE A 133 4.36 7.59 10.32
CA ILE A 133 3.90 8.97 10.14
C ILE A 133 2.82 9.27 11.18
N ASP A 134 1.81 8.41 11.32
CA ASP A 134 0.74 8.58 12.32
C ASP A 134 1.31 8.69 13.75
N ALA A 135 2.23 7.80 14.11
CA ALA A 135 2.88 7.83 15.42
C ALA A 135 3.74 9.08 15.67
N ILE A 136 4.30 9.68 14.61
CA ILE A 136 4.99 10.97 14.71
C ILE A 136 3.96 12.10 14.88
N VAL A 137 2.90 12.10 14.08
CA VAL A 137 1.82 13.10 14.12
C VAL A 137 1.14 13.11 15.49
N PHE A 138 0.74 11.96 16.03
CA PHE A 138 0.13 11.87 17.35
C PHE A 138 1.04 12.41 18.46
N ARG A 139 2.35 12.14 18.36
CA ARG A 139 3.33 12.69 19.31
C ARG A 139 3.51 14.19 19.18
N LEU A 140 3.51 14.72 17.95
CA LEU A 140 3.57 16.17 17.70
C LEU A 140 2.38 16.92 18.30
N TYR A 141 1.20 16.33 18.24
CA TYR A 141 -0.02 16.90 18.82
C TYR A 141 -0.25 16.54 20.29
N GLY A 142 0.64 15.72 20.89
CA GLY A 142 0.57 15.34 22.30
C GLY A 142 -0.64 14.47 22.67
N LEU A 143 -1.18 13.69 21.72
CA LEU A 143 -2.36 12.87 21.97
C LEU A 143 -2.05 11.76 22.99
N THR A 144 -3.01 11.53 23.86
CA THR A 144 -3.05 10.38 24.78
C THR A 144 -3.51 9.11 24.06
N GLU A 145 -3.23 7.94 24.65
CA GLU A 145 -3.69 6.65 24.10
C GLU A 145 -5.21 6.60 23.89
N ALA A 146 -5.98 7.27 24.76
CA ALA A 146 -7.43 7.36 24.63
C ALA A 146 -7.85 8.19 23.40
N GLU A 147 -7.16 9.29 23.13
CA GLU A 147 -7.42 10.14 21.96
C GLU A 147 -6.98 9.45 20.66
N ILE A 148 -5.84 8.74 20.68
CA ILE A 148 -5.38 7.92 19.56
C ILE A 148 -6.43 6.85 19.22
N ALA A 149 -6.93 6.12 20.22
CA ALA A 149 -7.93 5.08 20.02
C ALA A 149 -9.24 5.62 19.42
N ILE A 150 -9.63 6.86 19.76
CA ILE A 150 -10.80 7.53 19.17
C ILE A 150 -10.54 7.85 17.68
N VAL A 151 -9.35 8.36 17.35
CA VAL A 151 -8.98 8.71 15.98
C VAL A 151 -8.87 7.45 15.12
N GLU A 152 -8.16 6.42 15.56
CA GLU A 152 -8.03 5.15 14.85
C GLU A 152 -9.39 4.44 14.69
N GLY A 153 -10.25 4.49 15.71
CA GLY A 153 -11.61 3.95 15.63
C GLY A 153 -12.52 4.69 14.65
N SER A 154 -12.16 5.92 14.25
CA SER A 154 -12.90 6.72 13.26
C SER A 154 -12.42 6.50 11.82
N LEU A 155 -11.25 5.87 11.65
CA LEU A 155 -10.63 5.57 10.34
C LEU A 155 -10.94 4.15 9.83
N SER A 156 -11.59 3.32 10.66
CA SER A 156 -12.01 1.95 10.34
C SER A 156 -13.39 1.86 9.70
#